data_AF-A0A8S9A4T2-F1
#
_entry.id   AF-A0A8S9A4T2-F1
#
_cell.length_a   1.000
_cell.length_b   1.000
_cell.length_c   1.000
_cell.angle_alpha   90.00
_cell.angle_beta   90.00
_cell.angle_gamma   90.00
#
_symmetry.space_group_name_H-M   'P 1'
#
loop_
_entity.id
_entity.type
_entity.pdbx_description
1 polymer ?
#
loop_
_entity_poly.entity_id
_entity_poly.type
_entity_poly.pdbx_seq_one_letter_code
_entity_poly.pdbx_strand_id
1 'polypeptide(L)'
;MSLQCDWKHDYAAWARCFAKKAGCDFSSNSLVAHLHAAGFLALRPGYRAARFFVLAFVASITGSFFTALTVSGLIPYTFANFHASEFGLLADMVLLSQALADRVKLLSEQRDAAELREIEQKIATTALLKQANEDLERMVLERTSELARARDEAEHFARIDMLTGVANRRYFEEVATMEFARTQRGQQALSVILIDIDLFKQVNDRYGHAAGDAVIRAVARLAKESV
;
A
#
# COMPACT_ATOMS: atom_id res chain seq x y z
N MET A 1 -6.98 -47.92 -10.23
CA MET A 1 -6.30 -46.63 -10.39
C MET A 1 -7.34 -45.63 -10.91
N SER A 2 -8.01 -44.95 -10.00
CA SER A 2 -9.15 -44.06 -10.27
C SER A 2 -8.63 -42.67 -10.63
N LEU A 3 -8.80 -42.27 -11.89
CA LEU A 3 -8.48 -40.92 -12.37
C LEU A 3 -9.55 -39.95 -11.87
N GLN A 4 -9.14 -39.11 -10.92
CA GLN A 4 -9.90 -37.96 -10.44
C GLN A 4 -9.63 -36.81 -11.41
N CYS A 5 -10.56 -36.57 -12.36
CA CYS A 5 -10.47 -35.43 -13.27
C CYS A 5 -10.88 -34.15 -12.52
N ASP A 6 -9.97 -33.20 -12.44
CA ASP A 6 -10.25 -31.84 -11.98
C ASP A 6 -10.86 -31.04 -13.14
N TRP A 7 -12.12 -30.66 -12.99
CA TRP A 7 -12.99 -30.17 -14.08
C TRP A 7 -12.85 -28.68 -14.37
N LYS A 8 -11.97 -27.97 -13.66
CA LYS A 8 -12.00 -26.50 -13.67
C LYS A 8 -11.05 -25.82 -14.65
N HIS A 9 -9.96 -26.44 -15.14
CA HIS A 9 -8.88 -25.66 -15.78
C HIS A 9 -8.33 -26.19 -17.12
N ASP A 10 -8.81 -27.32 -17.66
CA ASP A 10 -8.26 -27.87 -18.91
C ASP A 10 -9.34 -28.23 -19.95
N TYR A 11 -9.73 -27.24 -20.75
CA TYR A 11 -10.66 -27.41 -21.89
C TYR A 11 -10.14 -28.42 -22.93
N ALA A 12 -8.82 -28.58 -23.07
CA ALA A 12 -8.23 -29.48 -24.05
C ALA A 12 -8.33 -30.95 -23.62
N ALA A 13 -8.27 -31.23 -22.32
CA ALA A 13 -8.51 -32.57 -21.77
C ALA A 13 -9.97 -33.00 -21.96
N TRP A 14 -10.93 -32.08 -21.78
CA TRP A 14 -12.35 -32.35 -22.03
C TRP A 14 -12.63 -32.67 -23.50
N ALA A 15 -12.10 -31.87 -24.43
CA ALA A 15 -12.31 -32.07 -25.86
C ALA A 15 -11.77 -33.42 -26.38
N ARG A 16 -10.58 -33.83 -25.89
CA ARG A 16 -9.98 -35.13 -26.25
C ARG A 16 -10.78 -36.33 -25.73
N CYS A 17 -11.33 -36.23 -24.52
CA CYS A 17 -12.12 -37.31 -23.92
C CYS A 17 -13.50 -37.43 -24.61
N PHE A 18 -14.13 -36.30 -24.96
CA PHE A 18 -15.39 -36.26 -25.69
C PHE A 18 -15.24 -36.82 -27.11
N ALA A 19 -14.20 -36.41 -27.85
CA ALA A 19 -13.90 -36.91 -29.19
C ALA A 19 -13.66 -38.43 -29.22
N LYS A 20 -12.99 -38.97 -28.19
CA LYS A 20 -12.68 -40.41 -28.11
C LYS A 20 -13.89 -41.27 -27.75
N LYS A 21 -14.89 -40.71 -27.05
CA LYS A 21 -16.12 -41.42 -26.65
C LYS A 21 -17.22 -41.34 -27.71
N ALA A 22 -17.16 -40.36 -28.61
CA ALA A 22 -18.20 -40.09 -29.60
C ALA A 22 -18.12 -40.94 -30.88
N GLY A 23 -16.97 -41.54 -31.24
CA GLY A 23 -16.87 -42.48 -32.38
C GLY A 23 -17.57 -42.02 -33.67
N CYS A 24 -17.48 -40.73 -34.02
CA CYS A 24 -18.34 -40.12 -35.04
C CYS A 24 -17.64 -40.02 -36.40
N ASP A 25 -18.18 -40.75 -37.38
CA ASP A 25 -18.07 -40.39 -38.79
C ASP A 25 -18.73 -39.01 -39.00
N PHE A 26 -17.94 -38.06 -39.47
CA PHE A 26 -18.30 -36.65 -39.51
C PHE A 26 -19.11 -36.33 -40.77
N SER A 27 -20.39 -36.75 -40.80
CA SER A 27 -21.36 -36.17 -41.74
C SER A 27 -21.90 -34.86 -41.19
N SER A 28 -22.14 -33.87 -42.07
CA SER A 28 -22.67 -32.53 -41.76
C SER A 28 -23.86 -32.55 -40.76
N ASN A 29 -24.73 -33.56 -40.85
CA ASN A 29 -25.90 -33.71 -39.99
C ASN A 29 -25.58 -34.10 -38.54
N SER A 30 -24.43 -34.75 -38.28
CA SER A 30 -24.02 -35.15 -36.92
C SER A 30 -23.63 -33.94 -36.07
N LEU A 31 -22.98 -32.93 -36.67
CA LEU A 31 -22.58 -31.70 -35.99
C LEU A 31 -23.77 -30.91 -35.45
N VAL A 32 -24.85 -30.82 -36.23
CA VAL A 32 -26.08 -30.11 -35.88
C VAL A 32 -26.74 -30.76 -34.65
N ALA A 33 -26.85 -32.08 -34.62
CA ALA A 33 -27.42 -32.81 -33.50
C ALA A 33 -26.61 -32.61 -32.20
N HIS A 34 -25.27 -32.58 -32.28
CA HIS A 34 -24.40 -32.33 -31.13
C HIS A 34 -24.52 -30.90 -30.60
N LEU A 35 -24.66 -29.90 -31.49
CA LEU A 35 -24.89 -28.50 -31.11
C LEU A 35 -26.23 -28.31 -30.38
N HIS A 36 -27.29 -28.98 -30.83
CA HIS A 36 -28.59 -28.95 -30.14
C HIS A 36 -28.54 -29.62 -28.77
N ALA A 37 -27.87 -30.78 -28.64
CA ALA A 37 -27.72 -31.47 -27.37
C ALA A 37 -26.88 -30.66 -26.36
N ALA A 38 -25.79 -30.04 -26.82
CA ALA A 38 -24.97 -29.14 -26.01
C ALA A 38 -25.76 -27.89 -25.58
N GLY A 39 -26.55 -27.31 -26.48
CA GLY A 39 -27.41 -26.17 -26.18
C GLY A 39 -28.49 -26.50 -25.15
N PHE A 40 -29.14 -27.66 -25.26
CA PHE A 40 -30.16 -28.10 -24.30
C PHE A 40 -29.56 -28.33 -22.90
N LEU A 41 -28.35 -28.90 -22.81
CA LEU A 41 -27.64 -29.08 -21.54
C LEU A 41 -27.19 -27.74 -20.92
N ALA A 42 -26.96 -26.71 -21.73
CA ALA A 42 -26.62 -25.36 -21.27
C ALA A 42 -27.81 -24.58 -20.69
N LEU A 43 -29.06 -25.06 -20.84
CA LEU A 43 -30.26 -24.47 -20.23
C LEU A 43 -30.37 -24.69 -18.71
N ARG A 44 -29.39 -25.38 -18.09
CA ARG A 44 -29.31 -25.60 -16.64
C ARG A 44 -29.50 -24.29 -15.86
N PRO A 45 -30.20 -24.34 -14.71
CA PRO A 45 -30.52 -23.15 -13.93
C PRO A 45 -29.23 -22.53 -13.36
N GLY A 46 -28.78 -21.42 -13.95
CA GLY A 46 -27.61 -20.67 -13.47
C GLY A 46 -27.11 -19.62 -14.47
N TYR A 47 -27.16 -19.89 -15.77
CA TYR A 47 -26.60 -19.00 -16.79
C TYR A 47 -27.69 -18.44 -17.71
N ARG A 48 -28.27 -17.28 -17.34
CA ARG A 48 -29.31 -16.61 -18.16
C ARG A 48 -28.83 -16.27 -19.57
N ALA A 49 -27.58 -15.81 -19.70
CA ALA A 49 -26.94 -15.53 -20.99
C ALA A 49 -26.80 -16.77 -21.90
N ALA A 50 -26.61 -17.97 -21.32
CA ALA A 50 -26.51 -19.20 -22.09
C ALA A 50 -27.85 -19.56 -22.77
N ARG A 51 -28.99 -19.17 -22.20
CA ARG A 51 -30.32 -19.43 -22.79
C ARG A 51 -30.53 -18.65 -24.07
N PHE A 52 -30.15 -17.36 -24.09
CA PHE A 52 -30.24 -16.52 -25.28
C PHE A 52 -29.33 -17.01 -26.41
N PHE A 53 -28.12 -17.45 -26.07
CA PHE A 53 -27.19 -18.05 -27.04
C PHE A 53 -27.75 -19.32 -27.68
N VAL A 54 -28.35 -20.20 -26.88
CA VAL A 54 -28.95 -21.44 -27.37
C VAL A 54 -30.18 -21.17 -28.23
N LEU A 55 -31.03 -20.21 -27.84
CA LEU A 55 -32.21 -19.82 -28.63
C LEU A 55 -31.82 -19.24 -29.99
N ALA A 56 -30.77 -18.41 -30.04
CA ALA A 56 -30.20 -17.91 -31.29
C ALA A 56 -29.74 -19.07 -32.20
N PHE A 57 -28.81 -19.90 -31.71
CA PHE A 57 -28.30 -21.03 -32.51
C PHE A 57 -29.40 -21.98 -33.01
N VAL A 58 -30.43 -22.24 -32.21
CA VAL A 58 -31.58 -23.05 -32.65
C VAL A 58 -32.38 -22.36 -33.76
N ALA A 59 -32.64 -21.05 -33.66
CA ALA A 59 -33.35 -20.29 -34.69
C ALA A 59 -32.57 -20.26 -36.01
N SER A 60 -31.26 -20.00 -35.96
CA SER A 60 -30.35 -20.01 -37.11
C SER A 60 -30.34 -21.35 -37.85
N ILE A 61 -30.12 -22.44 -37.10
CA ILE A 61 -30.02 -23.78 -37.66
C ILE A 61 -31.36 -24.23 -38.25
N THR A 62 -32.47 -23.94 -37.56
CA THR A 62 -33.81 -24.27 -38.05
C THR A 62 -34.09 -23.51 -39.35
N GLY A 63 -33.76 -22.22 -39.42
CA GLY A 63 -33.88 -21.42 -40.64
C GLY A 63 -33.05 -21.96 -41.81
N SER A 64 -31.78 -22.29 -41.57
CA SER A 64 -30.90 -22.90 -42.58
C SER A 64 -31.40 -24.25 -43.07
N PHE A 65 -31.99 -25.07 -42.20
CA PHE A 65 -32.56 -26.37 -42.56
C PHE A 65 -33.75 -26.20 -43.53
N PHE A 66 -34.70 -25.31 -43.23
CA PHE A 66 -35.85 -25.04 -44.11
C PHE A 66 -35.45 -24.45 -45.46
N THR A 67 -34.50 -23.52 -45.49
CA THR A 67 -33.96 -22.96 -46.75
C THR A 67 -33.29 -24.07 -47.58
N ALA A 68 -32.51 -24.96 -46.96
CA ALA A 68 -31.85 -26.07 -47.66
C ALA A 68 -32.85 -27.10 -48.24
N LEU A 69 -33.90 -27.46 -47.50
CA LEU A 69 -34.99 -28.31 -47.97
C LEU A 69 -35.75 -27.72 -49.16
N THR A 70 -35.87 -26.39 -49.18
CA THR A 70 -36.53 -25.66 -50.28
C THR A 70 -35.65 -25.63 -51.54
N VAL A 71 -34.36 -25.34 -51.39
CA VAL A 71 -33.39 -25.31 -52.51
C VAL A 71 -33.17 -26.69 -53.12
N SER A 72 -33.22 -27.76 -52.31
CA SER A 72 -33.12 -29.15 -52.78
C SER A 72 -34.39 -29.69 -53.44
N GLY A 73 -35.49 -28.92 -53.44
CA GLY A 73 -36.76 -29.30 -54.06
C GLY A 73 -37.59 -30.30 -53.27
N LEU A 74 -37.25 -30.59 -52.00
CA LEU A 74 -38.02 -31.47 -51.13
C LEU A 74 -39.30 -30.80 -50.59
N ILE A 75 -39.28 -29.47 -50.45
CA ILE A 75 -40.43 -28.65 -50.00
C ILE A 75 -40.74 -27.62 -51.08
N PRO A 76 -42.02 -27.32 -51.38
CA PRO A 76 -42.39 -26.30 -52.35
C PRO A 76 -41.81 -24.93 -52.00
N TYR A 77 -41.37 -24.22 -53.03
CA TYR A 77 -40.90 -22.84 -52.92
C TYR A 77 -42.01 -21.95 -52.35
N THR A 78 -41.74 -21.39 -51.19
CA THR A 78 -42.51 -20.28 -50.62
C THR A 78 -41.52 -19.23 -50.15
N PHE A 79 -41.93 -17.96 -50.19
CA PHE A 79 -41.11 -16.84 -49.72
C PHE A 79 -40.58 -17.08 -48.30
N ALA A 80 -41.45 -17.57 -47.41
CA ALA A 80 -41.10 -17.86 -46.03
C ALA A 80 -40.02 -18.94 -45.89
N ASN A 81 -40.13 -20.06 -46.63
CA ASN A 81 -39.17 -21.15 -46.53
C ASN A 81 -37.82 -20.80 -47.18
N PHE A 82 -37.83 -20.02 -48.27
CA PHE A 82 -36.61 -19.60 -48.95
C PHE A 82 -35.79 -18.62 -48.09
N HIS A 83 -36.43 -17.62 -47.48
CA HIS A 83 -35.77 -16.63 -46.62
C HIS A 83 -35.68 -17.02 -45.13
N ALA A 84 -36.04 -18.26 -44.76
CA ALA A 84 -36.03 -18.72 -43.37
C ALA A 84 -34.66 -18.55 -42.69
N SER A 85 -33.57 -18.76 -43.43
CA SER A 85 -32.20 -18.52 -42.92
C SER A 85 -31.90 -17.05 -42.62
N GLU A 86 -32.43 -16.11 -43.41
CA GLU A 86 -32.22 -14.67 -43.17
C GLU A 86 -32.93 -14.20 -41.90
N PHE A 87 -34.17 -14.67 -41.69
CA PHE A 87 -34.90 -14.38 -40.45
C PHE A 87 -34.24 -14.99 -39.21
N GLY A 88 -33.68 -16.21 -39.33
CA GLY A 88 -32.89 -16.84 -38.26
C GLY A 88 -31.66 -16.00 -37.89
N LEU A 89 -30.91 -15.53 -38.88
CA LEU A 89 -29.74 -14.67 -38.67
C LEU A 89 -30.11 -13.31 -38.03
N LEU A 90 -31.23 -12.71 -38.42
CA LEU A 90 -31.70 -11.46 -37.80
C LEU A 90 -32.10 -11.67 -36.34
N ALA A 91 -32.79 -12.77 -36.03
CA ALA A 91 -33.13 -13.14 -34.67
C ALA A 91 -31.88 -13.37 -33.81
N ASP A 92 -30.83 -13.99 -34.37
CA ASP A 92 -29.55 -14.18 -33.69
C ASP A 92 -28.90 -12.87 -33.29
N MET A 93 -28.84 -11.90 -34.20
CA MET A 93 -28.21 -10.61 -33.93
C MET A 93 -28.88 -9.89 -32.74
N VAL A 94 -30.21 -9.93 -32.67
CA VAL A 94 -30.98 -9.31 -31.59
C VAL A 94 -30.75 -10.06 -30.26
N LEU A 95 -30.86 -11.39 -30.26
CA LEU A 95 -30.70 -12.20 -29.06
C LEU A 95 -29.27 -12.14 -28.49
N LEU A 96 -28.25 -12.13 -29.36
CA LEU A 96 -26.86 -11.99 -28.95
C LEU A 96 -26.55 -10.57 -28.45
N SER A 97 -27.11 -9.54 -29.08
CA SER A 97 -26.98 -8.16 -28.61
C SER A 97 -27.55 -8.00 -27.20
N GLN A 98 -28.72 -8.56 -26.93
CA GLN A 98 -29.35 -8.50 -25.61
C GLN A 98 -28.56 -9.30 -24.56
N ALA A 99 -28.08 -10.50 -24.90
CA ALA A 99 -27.24 -11.29 -24.02
C ALA A 99 -25.92 -10.59 -23.65
N LEU A 100 -25.33 -9.88 -24.62
CA LEU A 100 -24.12 -9.09 -24.40
C LEU A 100 -24.41 -7.88 -23.51
N ALA A 101 -25.50 -7.15 -23.77
CA ALA A 101 -25.91 -6.00 -22.97
C ALA A 101 -26.12 -6.36 -21.50
N ASP A 102 -26.83 -7.46 -21.22
CA ASP A 102 -27.04 -7.97 -19.86
C ASP A 102 -25.71 -8.31 -19.17
N ARG A 103 -24.79 -8.94 -19.90
CA ARG A 103 -23.48 -9.31 -19.36
C ARG A 103 -22.61 -8.09 -19.06
N VAL A 104 -22.59 -7.11 -19.96
CA VAL A 104 -21.84 -5.86 -19.75
C VAL A 104 -22.38 -5.12 -18.54
N LYS A 105 -23.70 -5.01 -18.40
CA LYS A 105 -24.34 -4.37 -17.26
C LYS A 105 -24.01 -5.07 -15.94
N LEU A 106 -24.10 -6.40 -15.89
CA LEU A 106 -23.76 -7.16 -14.69
C LEU A 106 -22.29 -6.96 -14.30
N LEU A 107 -21.38 -6.96 -15.29
CA LEU A 107 -19.96 -6.77 -15.06
C LEU A 107 -19.64 -5.34 -14.60
N SER A 108 -20.31 -4.32 -15.15
CA SER A 108 -20.13 -2.93 -14.70
C SER A 108 -20.61 -2.75 -13.26
N GLU A 109 -21.78 -3.28 -12.91
CA GLU A 109 -22.30 -3.22 -11.53
C GLU A 109 -21.36 -3.93 -10.54
N GLN A 110 -20.78 -5.06 -10.92
CA GLN A 110 -19.78 -5.77 -10.11
C GLN A 110 -18.48 -4.96 -9.95
N ARG A 111 -18.03 -4.28 -11.01
CA ARG A 111 -16.85 -3.42 -10.99
C ARG A 111 -17.06 -2.22 -10.06
N ASP A 112 -18.19 -1.54 -10.19
CA ASP A 112 -18.53 -0.37 -9.39
C ASP A 112 -18.61 -0.72 -7.89
N ALA A 113 -19.20 -1.87 -7.55
CA ALA A 113 -19.24 -2.35 -6.17
C ALA A 113 -17.85 -2.71 -5.62
N ALA A 114 -16.94 -3.22 -6.46
CA ALA A 114 -15.57 -3.51 -6.06
C ALA A 114 -14.75 -2.22 -5.86
N GLU A 115 -14.90 -1.24 -6.77
CA GLU A 115 -14.25 0.07 -6.68
C GLU A 115 -14.66 0.81 -5.40
N LEU A 116 -15.96 0.79 -5.05
CA LEU A 116 -16.44 1.41 -3.81
C LEU A 116 -15.80 0.80 -2.56
N ARG A 117 -15.68 -0.53 -2.50
CA ARG A 117 -15.01 -1.22 -1.37
C ARG A 117 -13.54 -0.86 -1.29
N GLU A 118 -12.87 -0.77 -2.42
CA GLU A 118 -11.45 -0.37 -2.47
C GLU A 118 -11.27 1.08 -1.99
N ILE A 119 -12.14 2.00 -2.42
CA ILE A 119 -12.13 3.40 -1.96
C ILE A 119 -12.36 3.47 -0.45
N GLU A 120 -13.33 2.74 0.08
CA GLU A 120 -13.63 2.71 1.52
C GLU A 120 -12.43 2.19 2.33
N GLN A 121 -11.79 1.12 1.86
CA GLN A 121 -10.57 0.58 2.48
C GLN A 121 -9.41 1.57 2.43
N LYS A 122 -9.21 2.27 1.31
CA LYS A 122 -8.17 3.29 1.17
C LYS A 122 -8.42 4.46 2.11
N ILE A 123 -9.67 4.93 2.24
CA ILE A 123 -10.03 6.00 3.16
C ILE A 123 -9.75 5.58 4.61
N ALA A 124 -10.19 4.39 5.02
CA ALA A 124 -9.96 3.87 6.36
C ALA A 124 -8.46 3.73 6.68
N THR A 125 -7.68 3.18 5.75
CA THR A 125 -6.23 3.02 5.91
C THR A 125 -5.52 4.37 5.98
N THR A 126 -5.94 5.34 5.15
CA THR A 126 -5.34 6.69 5.13
C THR A 126 -5.65 7.45 6.43
N ALA A 127 -6.87 7.31 6.97
CA ALA A 127 -7.22 7.90 8.26
C ALA A 127 -6.37 7.33 9.41
N LEU A 128 -6.18 6.00 9.44
CA LEU A 128 -5.33 5.33 10.42
C LEU A 128 -3.88 5.77 10.30
N LEU A 129 -3.34 5.83 9.08
CA LEU A 129 -1.96 6.27 8.85
C LEU A 129 -1.75 7.72 9.31
N LYS A 130 -2.72 8.60 9.02
CA LYS A 130 -2.68 9.99 9.45
C LYS A 130 -2.66 10.10 10.98
N GLN A 131 -3.52 9.35 11.66
CA GLN A 131 -3.55 9.33 13.13
C GLN A 131 -2.22 8.84 13.70
N ALA A 132 -1.66 7.74 13.16
CA ALA A 132 -0.36 7.23 13.59
C ALA A 132 0.77 8.25 13.38
N ASN A 133 0.72 9.02 12.29
CA ASN A 133 1.70 10.07 12.03
C ASN A 133 1.56 11.24 13.01
N GLU A 134 0.34 11.68 13.33
CA GLU A 134 0.10 12.73 14.33
C GLU A 134 0.57 12.31 15.74
N ASP A 135 0.35 11.05 16.12
CA ASP A 135 0.84 10.52 17.39
C ASP A 135 2.37 10.40 17.41
N LEU A 136 2.98 9.99 16.29
CA LEU A 136 4.43 9.96 16.14
C LEU A 136 5.04 11.37 16.25
N GLU A 137 4.45 12.37 15.60
CA GLU A 137 4.89 13.76 15.69
C GLU A 137 4.81 14.28 17.13
N ARG A 138 3.74 13.95 17.86
CA ARG A 138 3.62 14.29 19.28
C ARG A 138 4.73 13.66 20.12
N MET A 139 4.97 12.36 19.94
CA MET A 139 6.04 11.65 20.65
C MET A 139 7.42 12.23 20.33
N VAL A 140 7.69 12.54 19.05
CA VAL A 140 8.97 13.15 18.65
C VAL A 140 9.16 14.50 19.32
N LEU A 141 8.13 15.35 19.35
CA LEU A 141 8.21 16.67 19.99
C LEU A 141 8.49 16.54 21.49
N GLU A 142 7.77 15.66 22.18
CA GLU A 142 7.96 15.40 23.61
C GLU A 142 9.38 14.91 23.90
N ARG A 143 9.86 13.89 23.18
CA ARG A 143 11.21 13.34 23.36
C ARG A 143 12.29 14.34 23.01
N THR A 144 12.08 15.18 22.00
CA THR A 144 13.04 16.23 21.64
C THR A 144 13.11 17.28 22.74
N SER A 145 11.98 17.65 23.36
CA SER A 145 11.95 18.58 24.49
C SER A 145 12.63 17.98 25.73
N GLU A 146 12.35 16.73 26.07
CA GLU A 146 13.03 16.01 27.16
C GLU A 146 14.54 15.96 26.94
N LEU A 147 14.97 15.59 25.74
CA LEU A 147 16.39 15.50 25.40
C LEU A 147 17.06 16.86 25.47
N ALA A 148 16.41 17.92 24.98
CA ALA A 148 16.92 19.29 25.08
C ALA A 148 17.10 19.71 26.54
N ARG A 149 16.11 19.45 27.40
CA ARG A 149 16.21 19.75 28.84
C ARG A 149 17.34 18.98 29.52
N ALA A 150 17.43 17.67 29.28
CA ALA A 150 18.48 16.83 29.84
C ALA A 150 19.87 17.26 29.37
N ARG A 151 19.98 17.68 28.10
CA ARG A 151 21.21 18.24 27.54
C ARG A 151 21.58 19.56 28.22
N ASP A 152 20.63 20.49 28.35
CA ASP A 152 20.88 21.80 28.98
C ASP A 152 21.30 21.63 30.45
N GLU A 153 20.67 20.71 31.18
CA GLU A 153 21.03 20.37 32.56
C GLU A 153 22.42 19.74 32.64
N ALA A 154 22.74 18.80 31.75
CA ALA A 154 24.07 18.21 31.66
C ALA A 154 25.15 19.25 31.31
N GLU A 155 24.87 20.17 30.37
CA GLU A 155 25.77 21.26 30.02
C GLU A 155 25.97 22.23 31.20
N HIS A 156 24.93 22.52 31.98
CA HIS A 156 25.04 23.34 33.18
C HIS A 156 26.00 22.73 34.20
N PHE A 157 25.84 21.43 34.51
CA PHE A 157 26.76 20.73 35.41
C PHE A 157 28.18 20.60 34.83
N ALA A 158 28.31 20.45 33.50
CA ALA A 158 29.59 20.35 32.82
C ALA A 158 30.36 21.68 32.71
N ARG A 159 29.78 22.82 33.12
CA ARG A 159 30.41 24.15 33.14
C ARG A 159 30.97 24.56 34.50
N ILE A 160 30.66 23.80 35.55
CA ILE A 160 31.06 24.12 36.94
C ILE A 160 32.14 23.13 37.40
N ASP A 161 33.13 23.65 38.13
CA ASP A 161 34.12 22.82 38.82
C ASP A 161 33.49 22.23 40.10
N MET A 162 33.51 20.91 40.24
CA MET A 162 32.81 20.21 41.35
C MET A 162 33.43 20.48 42.73
N LEU A 163 34.73 20.80 42.80
CA LEU A 163 35.40 21.08 44.07
C LEU A 163 35.02 22.46 44.60
N THR A 164 34.98 23.46 43.72
CA THR A 164 34.89 24.88 44.08
C THR A 164 33.53 25.51 43.83
N GLY A 165 32.72 24.94 42.93
CA GLY A 165 31.44 25.52 42.50
C GLY A 165 31.58 26.77 41.62
N VAL A 166 32.79 27.11 41.16
CA VAL A 166 33.01 28.20 40.19
C VAL A 166 33.04 27.66 38.76
N ALA A 167 33.00 28.59 37.80
CA ALA A 167 33.19 28.29 36.38
C ALA A 167 34.45 27.43 36.17
N ASN A 168 34.31 26.32 35.45
CA ASN A 168 35.47 25.53 35.07
C ASN A 168 36.21 26.17 33.88
N ARG A 169 37.39 25.62 33.59
CA ARG A 169 38.24 26.11 32.50
C ARG A 169 37.53 26.18 31.14
N ARG A 170 36.70 25.17 30.80
CA ARG A 170 35.98 25.14 29.52
C ARG A 170 35.02 26.33 29.41
N TYR A 171 34.23 26.58 30.46
CA TYR A 171 33.30 27.71 30.47
C TYR A 171 34.03 29.06 30.43
N PHE A 172 35.17 29.17 31.11
CA PHE A 172 36.03 30.36 31.01
C PHE A 172 36.49 30.61 29.56
N GLU A 173 36.98 29.59 28.86
CA GLU A 173 37.45 29.72 27.47
C GLU A 173 36.30 30.14 26.51
N GLU A 174 35.10 29.60 26.70
CA GLU A 174 33.89 29.98 25.94
C GLU A 174 33.54 31.47 26.15
N VAL A 175 33.44 31.92 27.40
CA VAL A 175 33.10 33.31 27.74
C VAL A 175 34.20 34.27 27.31
N ALA A 176 35.47 33.92 27.54
CA ALA A 176 36.60 34.76 27.15
C ALA A 176 36.63 35.01 25.63
N THR A 177 36.32 33.99 24.82
CA THR A 177 36.25 34.12 23.36
C THR A 177 35.10 35.05 22.94
N MET A 178 33.93 34.92 23.56
CA MET A 178 32.77 35.77 23.28
C MET A 178 33.02 37.23 23.66
N GLU A 179 33.54 37.47 24.86
CA GLU A 179 33.82 38.82 25.35
C GLU A 179 34.93 39.48 24.54
N PHE A 180 36.01 38.76 24.20
CA PHE A 180 37.06 39.29 23.33
C PHE A 180 36.52 39.73 21.96
N ALA A 181 35.61 38.95 21.36
CA ALA A 181 34.97 39.32 20.11
C ALA A 181 34.02 40.52 20.25
N ARG A 182 33.36 40.69 21.40
CA ARG A 182 32.55 41.89 21.70
C ARG A 182 33.42 43.12 21.85
N THR A 183 34.52 43.02 22.59
CA THR A 183 35.51 44.09 22.77
C THR A 183 36.04 44.59 21.42
N GLN A 184 36.37 43.69 20.49
CA GLN A 184 36.81 44.06 19.14
C GLN A 184 35.74 44.84 18.34
N ARG A 185 34.46 44.51 18.52
CA ARG A 185 33.36 45.18 17.79
C ARG A 185 32.89 46.49 18.44
N GLY A 186 32.96 46.59 19.77
CA GLY A 186 32.26 47.62 20.55
C GLY A 186 33.12 48.54 21.41
N GLN A 187 34.45 48.44 21.35
CA GLN A 187 35.39 49.28 22.12
C GLN A 187 35.14 49.35 23.64
N GLN A 188 34.59 48.29 24.26
CA GLN A 188 34.57 48.17 25.72
C GLN A 188 35.87 47.54 26.22
N ALA A 189 36.51 48.14 27.23
CA ALA A 189 37.72 47.60 27.82
C ALA A 189 37.45 46.26 28.53
N LEU A 190 38.29 45.25 28.26
CA LEU A 190 38.26 43.93 28.89
C LEU A 190 39.51 43.75 29.74
N SER A 191 39.36 43.27 30.98
CA SER A 191 40.45 42.89 31.87
C SER A 191 40.32 41.43 32.30
N VAL A 192 41.45 40.77 32.54
CA VAL A 192 41.52 39.38 33.01
C VAL A 192 42.51 39.31 34.16
N ILE A 193 42.15 38.58 35.22
CA ILE A 193 42.99 38.38 36.40
C ILE A 193 43.28 36.88 36.51
N LEU A 194 44.56 36.53 36.65
CA LEU A 194 45.02 35.17 36.93
C LEU A 194 45.50 35.13 38.38
N ILE A 195 44.95 34.19 39.17
CA ILE A 195 45.24 34.02 40.59
C ILE A 195 45.89 32.65 40.76
N ASP A 196 47.00 32.57 41.51
CA ASP A 196 47.64 31.33 41.91
C ASP A 196 47.79 31.28 43.45
N ILE A 197 47.79 30.09 44.03
CA ILE A 197 47.95 29.91 45.49
C ILE A 197 49.41 29.58 45.78
N ASP A 198 50.12 30.54 46.35
CA ASP A 198 51.53 30.39 46.69
C ASP A 198 51.76 29.20 47.62
N LEU A 199 52.82 28.44 47.33
CA LEU A 199 53.28 27.29 48.14
C LEU A 199 52.21 26.22 48.40
N PHE A 200 51.17 26.11 47.57
CA PHE A 200 50.05 25.17 47.78
C PHE A 200 50.49 23.71 47.97
N LYS A 201 51.55 23.28 47.28
CA LYS A 201 52.12 21.94 47.46
C LYS A 201 52.56 21.67 48.90
N GLN A 202 53.16 22.64 49.58
CA GLN A 202 53.58 22.46 50.98
C GLN A 202 52.38 22.29 51.93
N VAL A 203 51.25 22.91 51.62
CA VAL A 203 50.00 22.73 52.36
C VAL A 203 49.48 21.31 52.20
N ASN A 204 49.45 20.80 50.97
CA ASN A 204 49.06 19.42 50.69
C ASN A 204 49.99 18.41 51.37
N ASP A 205 51.30 18.62 51.27
CA ASP A 205 52.30 17.70 51.81
C ASP A 205 52.26 17.67 53.34
N ARG A 206 51.92 18.79 54.00
CA ARG A 206 51.89 18.91 55.47
C ARG A 206 50.56 18.54 56.11
N TYR A 207 49.44 18.86 55.47
CA TYR A 207 48.10 18.73 56.05
C TYR A 207 47.18 17.76 55.27
N GLY A 208 47.67 17.19 54.18
CA GLY A 208 46.94 16.27 53.32
C GLY A 208 46.02 16.96 52.31
N HIS A 209 45.62 16.22 51.28
CA HIS A 209 44.80 16.72 50.17
C HIS A 209 43.45 17.30 50.61
N ALA A 210 42.80 16.71 51.63
CA ALA A 210 41.53 17.22 52.14
C ALA A 210 41.64 18.64 52.71
N ALA A 211 42.78 18.97 53.34
CA ALA A 211 43.06 20.32 53.81
C ALA A 211 43.34 21.27 52.63
N GLY A 212 44.08 20.83 51.62
CA GLY A 212 44.26 21.56 50.37
C GLY A 212 42.95 21.90 49.67
N ASP A 213 42.05 20.94 49.53
CA ASP A 213 40.71 21.12 48.97
C ASP A 213 39.89 22.17 49.74
N ALA A 214 40.04 22.22 51.07
CA ALA A 214 39.41 23.25 51.89
C ALA A 214 39.98 24.65 51.61
N VAL A 215 41.29 24.77 51.40
CA VAL A 215 41.93 26.04 51.00
C VAL A 215 41.42 26.47 49.63
N ILE A 216 41.40 25.59 48.62
CA ILE A 216 40.90 25.90 47.28
C ILE A 216 39.44 26.39 47.35
N ARG A 217 38.57 25.70 48.11
CA ARG A 217 37.17 26.12 48.31
C ARG A 217 37.04 27.50 48.94
N ALA A 218 37.88 27.82 49.93
CA ALA A 218 37.86 29.12 50.59
C ALA A 218 38.30 30.26 49.65
N VAL A 219 39.38 30.05 48.90
CA VAL A 219 39.88 31.03 47.92
C VAL A 219 38.85 31.26 46.82
N ALA A 220 38.28 30.20 46.25
CA ALA A 220 37.26 30.31 45.21
C ALA A 220 36.00 31.06 45.68
N ARG A 221 35.58 30.86 46.95
CA ARG A 221 34.47 31.60 47.55
C ARG A 221 34.78 33.09 47.68
N LEU A 222 35.94 33.43 48.24
CA LEU A 222 36.38 34.82 48.39
C LEU A 222 36.46 35.54 47.04
N ALA A 223 36.97 34.86 46.01
CA ALA A 223 37.04 35.42 44.67
C ALA A 223 35.65 35.69 44.08
N LYS A 224 34.68 34.79 44.31
CA LYS A 224 33.28 34.94 43.86
C LYS A 224 32.53 36.07 44.56
N GLU A 225 32.86 36.38 45.81
CA GLU A 225 32.23 37.47 46.58
C GLU A 225 32.83 38.85 46.25
N SER A 226 34.05 38.88 45.69
CA SER A 226 34.81 40.12 45.44
C SER A 226 34.62 40.70 44.03
N VAL A 227 33.94 39.97 43.14
CA VAL A 227 33.68 40.31 41.73
C VAL A 227 32.18 40.39 41.50
#